data_AF-A0A1P9X3R6-F1
#
_entry.id   AF-A0A1P9X3R6-F1
#
_cell.length_a   1.000
_cell.length_b   1.000
_cell.length_c   1.000
_cell.angle_alpha   90.00
_cell.angle_beta   90.00
_cell.angle_gamma   90.00
#
_symmetry.space_group_name_H-M   'P 1'
#
loop_
_entity.id
_entity.type
_entity.pdbx_description
1 polymer ?
#
loop_
_entity_poly.entity_id
_entity_poly.type
_entity_poly.pdbx_seq_one_letter_code
_entity_poly.pdbx_strand_id
1 'polypeptide(L)'
;MSLKNLYLLGFIAGTVLPLSQFIPFLLEHGFNFPLFFEQLWINRISSFFGWDVFVSVAVILVFITAEGHRLSQTERWLCYIASVVVGGSAGLPLFLYLRERAK
;
A
#
# COMPACT_ATOMS: atom_id res chain seq x y z
N MET A 1 3.12 -20.25 -13.43
CA MET A 1 3.16 -19.43 -12.20
C MET A 1 1.91 -19.71 -11.39
N SER A 2 2.01 -19.93 -10.08
CA SER A 2 0.84 -19.99 -9.19
C SER A 2 0.35 -18.59 -8.83
N LEU A 3 -0.92 -18.45 -8.47
CA LEU A 3 -1.54 -17.18 -8.09
C LEU A 3 -0.82 -16.53 -6.88
N LYS A 4 -0.37 -17.37 -5.94
CA LYS A 4 0.48 -16.97 -4.81
C LYS A 4 1.75 -16.23 -5.24
N ASN A 5 2.46 -16.73 -6.26
CA ASN A 5 3.70 -16.10 -6.73
C ASN A 5 3.40 -14.76 -7.42
N LEU A 6 2.27 -14.65 -8.12
CA LEU A 6 1.83 -13.40 -8.73
C LEU A 6 1.53 -12.34 -7.66
N TYR A 7 0.87 -12.71 -6.57
CA TYR A 7 0.61 -11.79 -5.46
C TYR A 7 1.88 -11.37 -4.72
N LEU A 8 2.84 -12.28 -4.56
CA LEU A 8 4.13 -11.93 -3.98
C LEU A 8 4.91 -10.95 -4.87
N LEU A 9 4.94 -11.17 -6.18
CA LEU A 9 5.54 -10.23 -7.13
C LEU A 9 4.82 -8.87 -7.11
N GLY A 10 3.49 -8.88 -7.05
CA GLY A 10 2.68 -7.68 -6.89
C GLY A 10 3.02 -6.92 -5.61
N PHE A 11 3.21 -7.63 -4.48
CA PHE A 11 3.62 -7.02 -3.22
C PHE A 11 5.01 -6.39 -3.30
N ILE A 12 5.97 -7.09 -3.91
CA ILE A 12 7.34 -6.58 -4.10
C ILE A 12 7.30 -5.33 -4.98
N ALA A 13 6.67 -5.41 -6.16
CA ALA A 13 6.57 -4.27 -7.07
C ALA A 13 5.83 -3.09 -6.42
N GLY A 14 4.70 -3.38 -5.76
CA GLY A 14 3.88 -2.40 -5.05
C GLY A 14 4.52 -1.79 -3.81
N THR A 15 5.67 -2.31 -3.37
CA THR A 15 6.49 -1.76 -2.27
C THR A 15 7.73 -1.06 -2.79
N VAL A 16 8.47 -1.69 -3.69
CA VAL A 16 9.72 -1.16 -4.25
C VAL A 16 9.45 0.08 -5.08
N LEU A 17 8.39 0.11 -5.91
CA LEU A 17 8.10 1.26 -6.76
C LEU A 17 7.78 2.51 -5.93
N PRO A 18 6.84 2.51 -4.95
CA PRO A 18 6.60 3.69 -4.12
C PRO A 18 7.81 4.11 -3.31
N LEU A 19 8.51 3.16 -2.68
CA LEU A 19 9.68 3.47 -1.86
C LEU A 19 10.85 4.02 -2.69
N SER A 20 11.00 3.59 -3.95
CA SER A 20 12.02 4.15 -4.84
C SER A 20 11.84 5.65 -5.12
N GLN A 21 10.60 6.15 -5.03
CA GLN A 21 10.30 7.58 -5.20
C GLN A 21 10.33 8.31 -3.86
N PHE A 22 9.88 7.66 -2.78
CA PHE A 22 9.82 8.26 -1.45
C PHE A 22 11.19 8.37 -0.75
N ILE A 23 12.09 7.40 -0.94
CA ILE A 23 13.42 7.41 -0.31
C ILE A 23 14.27 8.61 -0.78
N PRO A 24 14.41 8.91 -2.09
CA PRO A 24 15.13 10.09 -2.54
C PRO A 24 14.55 11.38 -1.97
N PHE A 25 13.21 11.51 -1.96
CA PHE A 25 12.53 12.65 -1.33
C PHE A 25 12.91 12.81 0.14
N LEU A 26 12.91 11.73 0.92
CA LEU A 26 13.34 11.75 2.32
C LEU A 26 14.81 12.12 2.49
N LEU A 27 15.70 11.67 1.60
CA LEU A 27 17.12 11.99 1.64
C LEU A 27 17.38 13.47 1.31
N GLU A 28 16.63 14.03 0.37
CA GLU A 28 16.79 15.42 -0.06
C GLU A 28 16.11 16.42 0.87
N HIS A 29 14.92 16.10 1.39
CA HIS A 29 14.05 17.06 2.09
C HIS A 29 13.84 16.70 3.57
N GLY A 30 14.31 15.53 4.01
CA GLY A 30 14.05 15.00 5.36
C GLY A 30 12.59 14.58 5.55
N PHE A 31 12.16 14.46 6.81
CA PHE A 31 10.75 14.20 7.18
C PHE A 31 9.89 15.46 7.04
N ASN A 32 9.87 16.07 5.86
CA ASN A 32 9.09 17.27 5.58
C ASN A 32 7.70 16.91 5.04
N PHE A 33 6.81 16.49 5.95
CA PHE A 33 5.42 16.17 5.61
C PHE A 33 4.68 17.35 4.95
N PRO A 34 4.80 18.62 5.39
CA PRO A 34 4.17 19.74 4.71
C PRO A 34 4.51 19.83 3.23
N LEU A 35 5.80 19.70 2.89
CA LEU A 35 6.26 19.76 1.49
C LEU A 35 5.79 18.55 0.67
N PHE A 36 5.67 17.38 1.28
CA PHE A 36 5.08 16.21 0.63
C PHE A 36 3.62 16.45 0.22
N PHE A 37 2.81 17.01 1.12
CA PHE A 37 1.42 17.36 0.81
C PHE A 37 1.32 18.53 -0.18
N GLU A 38 2.26 19.47 -0.17
CA GLU A 38 2.29 20.51 -1.20
C GLU A 38 2.55 19.92 -2.60
N GLN A 39 3.55 19.03 -2.72
CA GLN A 39 3.89 18.37 -3.99
C GLN A 39 2.80 17.42 -4.49
N LEU A 40 2.12 16.71 -3.59
CA LEU A 40 1.04 15.79 -3.95
C LEU A 40 -0.22 16.53 -4.44
N TRP A 41 -0.39 17.83 -4.11
CA TRP A 41 -1.49 18.68 -4.57
C TRP A 41 -1.06 19.83 -5.49
N ILE A 42 0.17 19.79 -6.01
CA ILE A 42 0.73 20.88 -6.82
C ILE A 42 -0.05 21.11 -8.13
N ASN A 43 -0.66 20.07 -8.68
CA ASN A 43 -1.45 20.14 -9.90
C ASN A 43 -2.63 19.15 -9.87
N ARG A 44 -3.58 19.35 -10.78
CA ARG A 44 -4.82 18.55 -10.84
C ARG A 44 -4.56 17.05 -11.03
N ILE A 45 -3.51 16.67 -11.75
CA ILE A 45 -3.18 15.27 -12.02
C ILE A 45 -2.55 14.62 -10.77
N SER A 46 -1.63 15.30 -10.10
CA SER A 46 -1.09 14.84 -8.82
C SER A 46 -2.19 14.69 -7.77
N SER A 47 -3.12 15.64 -7.68
CA SER A 47 -4.28 15.52 -6.79
C SER A 47 -5.20 14.36 -7.16
N PHE A 48 -5.39 14.07 -8.45
CA PHE A 48 -6.17 12.90 -8.90
C PHE A 48 -5.53 11.60 -8.40
N PHE A 49 -4.21 11.44 -8.59
CA PHE A 49 -3.49 10.27 -8.07
C PHE A 49 -3.51 10.20 -6.54
N GLY A 50 -3.39 11.35 -5.86
CA GLY A 50 -3.52 11.41 -4.41
C GLY A 50 -4.87 10.88 -3.94
N TRP A 51 -5.97 11.41 -4.48
CA TRP A 51 -7.33 10.97 -4.14
C TRP A 51 -7.57 9.50 -4.48
N ASP A 52 -7.10 9.02 -5.64
CA ASP A 52 -7.20 7.61 -6.04
C ASP A 52 -6.54 6.69 -4.99
N VAL A 53 -5.35 7.06 -4.51
CA VAL A 53 -4.64 6.31 -3.47
C VAL A 53 -5.37 6.36 -2.13
N PHE A 54 -5.86 7.52 -1.68
CA PHE A 54 -6.58 7.62 -0.40
C PHE A 54 -7.86 6.80 -0.39
N VAL A 55 -8.67 6.91 -1.45
CA VAL A 55 -9.92 6.17 -1.58
C VAL A 55 -9.63 4.67 -1.69
N SER A 56 -8.64 4.27 -2.50
CA SER A 56 -8.24 2.87 -2.64
C SER A 56 -7.76 2.27 -1.33
N VAL A 57 -6.92 2.98 -0.57
CA VAL A 57 -6.45 2.52 0.75
C VAL A 57 -7.62 2.38 1.70
N ALA A 58 -8.53 3.35 1.78
CA ALA A 58 -9.71 3.27 2.64
C ALA A 58 -10.56 2.03 2.32
N VAL A 59 -10.83 1.78 1.04
CA VAL A 59 -11.57 0.59 0.59
C VAL A 59 -10.81 -0.70 0.93
N ILE A 60 -9.48 -0.73 0.77
CA ILE A 60 -8.65 -1.89 1.12
C ILE A 60 -8.68 -2.16 2.62
N LEU A 61 -8.65 -1.13 3.48
CA LEU A 61 -8.78 -1.33 4.93
C LEU A 61 -10.13 -1.97 5.28
N VAL A 62 -11.23 -1.51 4.67
CA VAL A 62 -12.56 -2.12 4.82
C VAL A 62 -12.58 -3.55 4.28
N PHE A 63 -11.89 -3.82 3.19
CA PHE A 63 -11.80 -5.16 2.62
C PHE A 63 -11.03 -6.12 3.56
N ILE A 64 -9.91 -5.68 4.14
CA ILE A 64 -9.13 -6.46 5.11
C ILE A 64 -9.93 -6.69 6.40
N THR A 65 -10.74 -5.72 6.85
CA THR A 65 -11.61 -5.93 8.02
C THR A 65 -12.68 -6.97 7.73
N ALA A 66 -13.36 -6.87 6.58
CA ALA A 66 -14.47 -7.73 6.18
C ALA A 66 -14.03 -9.17 5.83
N GLU A 67 -12.92 -9.34 5.10
CA GLU A 67 -12.48 -10.65 4.60
C GLU A 67 -11.27 -11.24 5.35
N GLY A 68 -10.74 -10.51 6.32
CA GLY A 68 -9.59 -10.93 7.12
C GLY A 68 -9.89 -11.97 8.19
N HIS A 69 -11.13 -12.47 8.30
CA HIS A 69 -11.51 -13.45 9.34
C HIS A 69 -10.72 -14.77 9.29
N ARG A 70 -10.17 -15.12 8.11
CA ARG A 70 -9.36 -16.34 7.92
C ARG A 70 -7.88 -16.15 8.26
N LEU A 71 -7.45 -14.93 8.51
CA LEU A 71 -6.06 -14.57 8.80
C LEU A 71 -5.87 -14.45 10.31
N SER A 72 -4.67 -14.76 10.79
CA SER A 72 -4.32 -14.48 12.19
C SER A 72 -4.31 -12.96 12.45
N GLN A 73 -4.46 -12.57 13.72
CA GLN A 73 -4.44 -11.16 14.12
C GLN A 73 -3.16 -10.44 13.64
N THR A 74 -2.01 -11.11 13.73
CA THR A 74 -0.72 -10.58 13.29
C THR A 74 -0.66 -10.35 11.77
N GLU A 75 -1.19 -11.28 10.98
CA GLU A 75 -1.23 -11.16 9.52
C GLU A 75 -2.13 -10.01 9.06
N ARG A 76 -3.27 -9.79 9.74
CA ARG A 76 -4.15 -8.65 9.47
C ARG A 76 -3.46 -7.33 9.77
N TRP A 77 -2.75 -7.24 10.89
CA TRP A 77 -1.95 -6.05 11.23
C TRP A 77 -0.86 -5.74 10.19
N LEU A 78 -0.18 -6.76 9.67
CA LEU A 78 0.79 -6.57 8.58
C LEU A 78 0.12 -5.99 7.33
N CYS A 79 -1.08 -6.45 6.97
CA CYS A 79 -1.82 -5.91 5.83
C CYS A 79 -2.25 -4.45 6.05
N TYR A 80 -2.69 -4.09 7.26
CA TYR A 80 -3.03 -2.70 7.60
C TYR A 80 -1.80 -1.80 7.52
N ILE A 81 -0.69 -2.20 8.13
CA ILE A 81 0.56 -1.43 8.10
C ILE A 81 1.05 -1.26 6.67
N ALA A 82 1.06 -2.33 5.86
CA ALA A 82 1.43 -2.23 4.45
C ALA A 82 0.52 -1.27 3.67
N SER A 83 -0.80 -1.32 3.93
CA SER A 83 -1.78 -0.46 3.25
C SER A 83 -1.61 1.02 3.60
N VAL A 84 -1.26 1.35 4.85
CA VAL A 84 -1.14 2.73 5.33
C VAL A 84 0.24 3.32 5.08
N VAL A 85 1.30 2.54 5.30
CA VAL A 85 2.69 3.02 5.21
C VAL A 85 3.19 3.05 3.78
N VAL A 86 2.83 2.04 2.99
CA VAL A 86 3.34 1.88 1.62
C VAL A 86 2.26 2.21 0.59
N GLY A 87 0.99 1.93 0.91
CA GLY A 87 -0.16 2.21 0.06
C GLY A 87 -0.93 0.96 -0.35
N GLY A 88 -2.03 1.17 -1.08
CA GLY A 88 -2.90 0.08 -1.54
C GLY A 88 -2.19 -0.92 -2.46
N SER A 89 -1.16 -0.48 -3.18
CA SER A 89 -0.32 -1.30 -4.06
C SER A 89 0.43 -2.41 -3.33
N ALA A 90 0.78 -2.23 -2.05
CA ALA A 90 1.42 -3.25 -1.23
C ALA A 90 0.39 -3.97 -0.34
N GLY A 91 -0.56 -3.22 0.23
CA GLY A 91 -1.56 -3.76 1.15
C GLY A 91 -2.42 -4.88 0.55
N LEU A 92 -2.95 -4.67 -0.65
CA LEU A 92 -3.85 -5.62 -1.30
C LEU A 92 -3.13 -6.91 -1.72
N PRO A 93 -1.98 -6.88 -2.43
CA PRO A 93 -1.28 -8.11 -2.79
C PRO A 93 -0.79 -8.91 -1.58
N LEU A 94 -0.38 -8.23 -0.50
CA LEU A 94 0.01 -8.90 0.74
C LEU A 94 -1.18 -9.67 1.35
N PHE A 95 -2.34 -9.02 1.43
CA PHE A 95 -3.56 -9.66 1.91
C PHE A 95 -3.93 -10.90 1.08
N LEU A 96 -3.90 -10.77 -0.24
CA LEU A 96 -4.22 -11.86 -1.16
C LEU A 96 -3.21 -13.02 -1.05
N TYR A 97 -1.91 -12.71 -0.90
CA TYR A 97 -0.87 -13.71 -0.69
C TYR A 97 -1.08 -14.50 0.61
N LEU A 98 -1.36 -13.81 1.71
CA LEU A 98 -1.55 -14.45 3.01
C LEU A 98 -2.85 -15.28 3.03
N ARG A 99 -3.92 -14.78 2.40
CA ARG A 99 -5.18 -15.51 2.23
C ARG A 99 -4.99 -16.79 1.41
N GLU A 100 -4.20 -16.75 0.34
CA GLU A 100 -3.93 -17.93 -0.49
C GLU A 100 -3.02 -18.94 0.23
N ARG A 101 -2.14 -18.48 1.11
CA ARG A 101 -1.29 -19.34 1.95
C ARG A 101 -2.07 -20.04 3.07
N ALA A 102 -3.18 -19.45 3.52
CA ALA A 102 -4.05 -19.99 4.55
C ALA A 102 -5.13 -20.96 4.01
N LYS A 103 -5.20 -21.17 2.69
CA LYS A 103 -5.96 -22.26 2.07
C LYS A 103 -5.24 -23.59 2.24
#